data_AF-A0A7J5TJS9-F1
#
_entry.id   AF-A0A7J5TJS9-F1
#
_cell.length_a   1.000
_cell.length_b   1.000
_cell.length_c   1.000
_cell.angle_alpha   90.00
_cell.angle_beta   90.00
_cell.angle_gamma   90.00
#
_symmetry.space_group_name_H-M   'P 1'
#
loop_
_entity.id
_entity.type
_entity.pdbx_description
1 polymer ?
#
loop_
_entity_poly.entity_id
_entity_poly.type
_entity_poly.pdbx_seq_one_letter_code
_entity_poly.pdbx_strand_id
1 'polypeptide(L)'
;MSDWFSQHGVELAAFVFTLVVTIIGWILEHKSSKEQDRKRKEDIRLLRERIDASNAAVAALRDQVRALESQADALQRQAAIQEDEASVPKWELRQVQNLKHSVANNNPFDARDVRVELSNGKKYELGDISRGSEASFVFRERGVWAGSDDDVHITWTLPDDPSHRFSVMKPVPPYHRS
;
A
#
# COMPACT_ATOMS: atom_id res chain seq x y z
N MET A 1 -69.59 -38.61 -66.50
CA MET A 1 -68.49 -38.58 -65.51
C MET A 1 -67.29 -37.74 -65.96
N SER A 2 -67.11 -37.44 -67.25
CA SER A 2 -66.03 -36.59 -67.78
C SER A 2 -66.25 -35.07 -67.62
N ASP A 3 -67.49 -34.63 -67.36
CA ASP A 3 -67.84 -33.20 -67.22
C ASP A 3 -67.41 -32.62 -65.87
N TRP A 4 -67.50 -33.41 -64.80
CA TRP A 4 -67.06 -33.02 -63.45
C TRP A 4 -65.54 -32.79 -63.37
N PHE A 5 -64.75 -33.64 -64.04
CA PHE A 5 -63.29 -33.49 -64.12
C PHE A 5 -62.84 -32.31 -64.98
N SER A 6 -63.63 -31.90 -65.98
CA SER A 6 -63.34 -30.72 -66.79
C SER A 6 -63.71 -29.43 -66.06
N GLN A 7 -64.80 -29.45 -65.28
CA GLN A 7 -65.27 -28.30 -64.52
C GLN A 7 -64.44 -28.06 -63.24
N HIS A 8 -63.99 -29.11 -62.56
CA HIS A 8 -63.17 -29.02 -61.34
C HIS A 8 -61.67 -29.29 -61.58
N GLY A 9 -61.24 -29.54 -62.82
CA GLY A 9 -59.84 -29.85 -63.13
C GLY A 9 -58.87 -28.72 -62.78
N VAL A 10 -59.30 -27.46 -62.96
CA VAL A 10 -58.54 -26.27 -62.56
C VAL A 10 -58.45 -26.14 -61.04
N GLU A 11 -59.54 -26.44 -60.33
CA GLU A 11 -59.58 -26.37 -58.85
C GLU A 11 -58.72 -27.47 -58.21
N LEU A 12 -58.74 -28.68 -58.77
CA LEU A 12 -57.89 -29.79 -58.37
C LEU A 12 -56.40 -29.49 -58.62
N ALA A 13 -56.07 -28.89 -59.76
CA ALA A 13 -54.69 -28.49 -60.06
C ALA A 13 -54.20 -27.40 -59.09
N ALA A 14 -55.04 -26.41 -58.77
CA ALA A 14 -54.71 -25.37 -57.79
C ALA A 14 -54.50 -25.95 -56.38
N PHE A 15 -55.32 -26.93 -55.99
CA PHE A 15 -55.19 -27.61 -54.70
C PHE A 15 -53.89 -28.42 -54.60
N VAL A 16 -53.57 -29.22 -55.62
CA VAL A 16 -52.33 -30.00 -55.68
C VAL A 16 -51.11 -29.07 -55.68
N PHE A 17 -51.17 -27.97 -56.43
CA PHE A 17 -50.09 -26.98 -56.45
C PHE A 17 -49.86 -26.37 -55.06
N THR A 18 -50.94 -26.02 -54.35
CA THR A 18 -50.85 -25.46 -53.00
C THR A 18 -50.24 -26.44 -52.01
N LEU A 19 -50.62 -27.72 -52.09
CA LEU A 19 -50.00 -28.79 -51.29
C LEU A 19 -48.50 -28.93 -51.58
N VAL A 20 -48.09 -28.93 -52.84
CA VAL A 20 -46.68 -29.05 -53.22
C VAL A 20 -45.87 -27.86 -52.72
N VAL A 21 -46.37 -26.63 -52.89
CA VAL A 21 -45.72 -25.41 -52.39
C VAL A 21 -45.60 -25.43 -50.87
N THR A 22 -46.63 -25.91 -50.16
CA THR A 22 -46.61 -26.02 -48.70
C THR A 22 -45.57 -27.04 -48.23
N ILE A 23 -45.50 -28.20 -48.87
CA ILE A 23 -44.52 -29.25 -48.52
C ILE A 23 -43.09 -28.76 -48.82
N ILE A 24 -42.86 -28.11 -49.95
CA ILE A 24 -41.55 -27.53 -50.29
C ILE A 24 -41.16 -26.44 -49.28
N GLY A 25 -42.11 -25.58 -48.90
CA GLY A 25 -41.93 -24.58 -47.84
C GLY A 25 -41.49 -25.22 -46.52
N TRP A 26 -42.19 -26.26 -46.08
CA TRP A 26 -41.84 -27.01 -44.86
C TRP A 26 -40.48 -27.70 -44.94
N ILE A 27 -40.08 -28.24 -46.10
CA ILE A 27 -38.77 -28.88 -46.29
C ILE A 27 -37.64 -27.84 -46.22
N LEU A 28 -37.82 -26.68 -46.84
CA LEU A 28 -36.85 -25.58 -46.79
C LEU A 28 -36.73 -25.02 -45.36
N GLU A 29 -37.85 -24.82 -44.68
CA GLU A 29 -37.92 -24.38 -43.28
C GLU A 29 -37.24 -25.38 -42.33
N HIS A 30 -37.53 -26.68 -42.48
CA HIS A 30 -36.95 -27.73 -41.63
C HIS A 30 -35.45 -27.91 -41.85
N LYS A 31 -34.94 -27.70 -43.08
CA LYS A 31 -33.51 -27.75 -43.37
C LYS A 31 -32.78 -26.53 -42.80
N SER A 32 -33.39 -25.34 -42.91
CA SER A 32 -32.90 -24.08 -42.32
C SER A 32 -32.83 -24.16 -40.78
N SER A 33 -33.86 -24.72 -40.15
CA SER A 33 -33.93 -24.90 -38.69
C SER A 33 -32.78 -25.76 -38.14
N LYS A 34 -32.44 -26.87 -38.82
CA LYS A 34 -31.30 -27.72 -38.41
C LYS A 34 -29.93 -27.04 -38.54
N GLU A 35 -29.75 -26.17 -39.54
CA GLU A 35 -28.50 -25.41 -39.71
C GLU A 35 -28.38 -24.28 -38.68
N GLN A 36 -29.49 -23.63 -38.33
CA GLN A 36 -29.51 -22.56 -37.32
C GLN A 36 -29.25 -23.11 -35.91
N ASP A 37 -29.79 -24.29 -35.58
CA ASP A 37 -29.62 -24.93 -34.27
C ASP A 37 -28.20 -25.47 -34.06
N ARG A 38 -27.54 -25.89 -35.15
CA ARG A 38 -26.13 -26.31 -35.12
C ARG A 38 -25.19 -25.11 -34.90
N LYS A 39 -25.44 -23.98 -35.57
CA LYS A 39 -24.67 -22.74 -35.35
C LYS A 39 -24.81 -22.21 -33.92
N ARG A 40 -26.02 -22.23 -33.34
CA ARG A 40 -26.22 -21.83 -31.94
C ARG A 40 -25.44 -22.70 -30.94
N LYS A 41 -25.32 -24.01 -31.19
CA LYS A 41 -24.52 -24.90 -30.32
C LYS A 41 -23.02 -24.66 -30.43
N GLU A 42 -22.53 -24.33 -31.63
CA GLU A 42 -21.13 -23.98 -31.86
C GLU A 42 -20.78 -22.63 -31.22
N ASP A 43 -21.66 -21.63 -31.33
CA ASP A 43 -21.49 -20.32 -30.68
C ASP A 43 -21.46 -20.43 -29.15
N ILE A 44 -22.33 -21.26 -28.55
CA ILE A 44 -22.33 -21.52 -27.10
C ILE A 44 -21.03 -22.20 -26.64
N ARG A 45 -20.45 -23.10 -27.45
CA ARG A 45 -19.15 -23.73 -27.14
C ARG A 45 -18.01 -22.72 -27.19
N LEU A 46 -17.95 -21.88 -28.23
CA LEU A 46 -16.93 -20.85 -28.37
C LEU A 46 -17.01 -19.78 -27.27
N LEU A 47 -18.23 -19.43 -26.85
CA LEU A 47 -18.45 -18.53 -25.71
C LEU A 47 -17.96 -19.15 -24.40
N ARG A 48 -18.16 -20.46 -24.19
CA ARG A 48 -17.69 -21.16 -22.99
C ARG A 48 -16.17 -21.25 -22.93
N GLU A 49 -15.52 -21.55 -24.05
CA GLU A 49 -14.05 -21.52 -24.15
C GLU A 49 -13.47 -20.12 -23.90
N ARG A 50 -14.15 -19.06 -24.38
CA ARG A 50 -13.74 -17.67 -24.08
C ARG A 50 -13.92 -17.31 -22.60
N ILE A 51 -14.97 -17.80 -21.94
CA ILE A 51 -15.19 -17.57 -20.50
C ILE A 51 -14.10 -18.28 -19.69
N ASP A 52 -13.73 -19.51 -20.04
CA ASP A 52 -12.66 -20.24 -19.35
C ASP A 52 -11.29 -19.58 -19.56
N ALA A 53 -11.00 -19.11 -20.78
CA ALA A 53 -9.80 -18.33 -21.06
C ALA A 53 -9.78 -16.99 -20.31
N SER A 54 -10.93 -16.31 -20.21
CA SER A 54 -11.07 -15.07 -19.44
C SER A 54 -10.90 -15.31 -17.93
N ASN A 55 -11.44 -16.41 -17.40
CA ASN A 55 -11.28 -16.78 -15.99
C ASN A 55 -9.81 -17.08 -15.67
N ALA A 56 -9.09 -17.75 -16.56
CA ALA A 56 -7.65 -17.98 -16.43
C ALA A 56 -6.85 -16.66 -16.48
N ALA A 57 -7.22 -15.74 -17.37
CA ALA A 57 -6.61 -14.42 -17.45
C ALA A 57 -6.87 -13.57 -16.18
N VAL A 58 -8.09 -13.62 -15.64
CA VAL A 58 -8.45 -12.95 -14.39
C VAL A 58 -7.70 -13.55 -13.20
N ALA A 59 -7.52 -14.88 -13.16
CA ALA A 59 -6.70 -15.54 -12.13
C ALA A 59 -5.24 -15.07 -12.20
N ALA A 60 -4.66 -15.04 -13.41
CA ALA A 60 -3.30 -14.55 -13.61
C ALA A 60 -3.13 -13.06 -13.23
N LEU A 61 -4.13 -12.22 -13.54
CA LEU A 61 -4.14 -10.81 -13.10
C LEU A 61 -4.22 -10.69 -11.58
N ARG A 62 -5.05 -11.52 -10.94
CA ARG A 62 -5.22 -11.51 -9.49
C ARG A 62 -3.95 -11.94 -8.76
N ASP A 63 -3.21 -12.89 -9.31
CA ASP A 63 -1.91 -13.29 -8.76
C ASP A 63 -0.84 -12.21 -8.97
N GLN A 64 -0.86 -11.51 -10.10
CA GLN A 64 0.01 -10.33 -10.30
C GLN A 64 -0.31 -9.21 -9.31
N VAL A 65 -1.58 -8.92 -9.06
CA VAL A 65 -1.99 -7.92 -8.05
C VAL A 65 -1.51 -8.32 -6.66
N ARG A 66 -1.67 -9.59 -6.26
CA ARG A 66 -1.15 -10.08 -4.97
C ARG A 66 0.37 -9.97 -4.87
N ALA A 67 1.09 -10.25 -5.95
CA ALA A 67 2.55 -10.10 -5.97
C ALA A 67 2.96 -8.63 -5.80
N LEU A 68 2.30 -7.71 -6.52
CA LEU A 68 2.53 -6.26 -6.35
C LEU A 68 2.16 -5.78 -4.94
N GLU A 69 1.04 -6.24 -4.39
CA GLU A 69 0.60 -5.90 -3.03
C GLU A 69 1.61 -6.38 -1.99
N SER A 70 2.16 -7.59 -2.14
CA SER A 70 3.22 -8.10 -1.26
C SER A 70 4.52 -7.31 -1.38
N GLN A 71 4.85 -6.79 -2.57
CA GLN A 71 6.02 -5.94 -2.78
C GLN A 71 5.82 -4.56 -2.16
N ALA A 72 4.61 -3.98 -2.28
CA ALA A 72 4.25 -2.72 -1.65
C ALA A 72 4.29 -2.84 -0.11
N ASP A 73 3.77 -3.92 0.45
CA ASP A 73 3.81 -4.20 1.89
C ASP A 73 5.25 -4.39 2.40
N ALA A 74 6.10 -5.08 1.63
CA ALA A 74 7.53 -5.20 1.95
C ALA A 74 8.27 -3.86 1.90
N LEU A 75 8.00 -3.02 0.89
CA LEU A 75 8.56 -1.67 0.78
C LEU A 75 8.07 -0.77 1.92
N GLN A 76 6.79 -0.87 2.29
CA GLN A 76 6.21 -0.14 3.40
C GLN A 76 6.86 -0.54 4.73
N ARG A 77 7.10 -1.85 4.95
CA ARG A 77 7.86 -2.31 6.12
C ARG A 77 9.31 -1.82 6.11
N GLN A 78 9.97 -1.77 4.95
CA GLN A 78 11.32 -1.20 4.85
C GLN A 78 11.34 0.29 5.12
N ALA A 79 10.33 1.04 4.68
CA ALA A 79 10.18 2.46 5.00
C ALA A 79 9.95 2.67 6.49
N ALA A 80 9.08 1.87 7.13
CA ALA A 80 8.85 1.93 8.57
C ALA A 80 10.11 1.59 9.39
N ILE A 81 10.92 0.61 8.96
CA ILE A 81 12.19 0.27 9.64
C ILE A 81 13.24 1.38 9.46
N GLN A 82 13.31 2.01 8.28
CA GLN A 82 14.18 3.17 8.06
C GLN A 82 13.71 4.40 8.83
N GLU A 83 12.39 4.59 8.95
CA GLU A 83 11.79 5.65 9.76
C GLU A 83 12.08 5.41 11.24
N ASP A 84 12.04 4.17 11.73
CA ASP A 84 12.42 3.79 13.10
C ASP A 84 13.94 3.92 13.36
N GLU A 85 14.81 3.54 12.41
CA GLU A 85 16.27 3.76 12.52
C GLU A 85 16.65 5.24 12.45
N ALA A 86 15.88 6.04 11.69
CA ALA A 86 15.99 7.51 11.71
C ALA A 86 15.38 8.12 12.98
N SER A 87 14.45 7.42 13.63
CA SER A 87 13.72 7.88 14.82
C SER A 87 14.54 7.77 16.10
N VAL A 88 15.55 6.89 16.18
CA VAL A 88 16.47 6.89 17.33
C VAL A 88 17.38 8.13 17.24
N PRO A 89 17.13 9.15 18.06
CA PRO A 89 17.80 10.42 17.87
C PRO A 89 19.22 10.30 18.41
N LYS A 90 20.18 10.63 17.55
CA LYS A 90 21.63 10.50 17.76
C LYS A 90 22.16 11.67 18.57
N TRP A 91 21.63 11.84 19.78
CA TRP A 91 22.19 12.75 20.76
C TRP A 91 23.39 12.11 21.44
N GLU A 92 24.45 12.88 21.60
CA GLU A 92 25.65 12.45 22.30
C GLU A 92 26.00 13.42 23.42
N LEU A 93 26.20 12.88 24.62
CA LEU A 93 26.58 13.62 25.81
C LEU A 93 28.03 13.24 26.18
N ARG A 94 28.93 14.23 26.20
CA ARG A 94 30.35 14.03 26.55
C ARG A 94 30.77 14.96 27.67
N GLN A 95 31.68 14.51 28.54
CA GLN A 95 32.36 15.39 29.49
C GLN A 95 33.54 16.06 28.78
N VAL A 96 33.59 17.40 28.80
CA VAL A 96 34.68 18.17 28.20
C VAL A 96 35.78 18.39 29.23
N GLN A 97 35.43 18.94 30.40
CA GLN A 97 36.39 19.22 31.46
C GLN A 97 35.66 19.46 32.79
N ASN A 98 36.05 18.74 33.85
CA ASN A 98 35.43 18.85 35.17
C ASN A 98 33.90 18.79 35.06
N LEU A 99 33.19 19.85 35.46
CA LEU A 99 31.73 19.93 35.42
C LEU A 99 31.18 20.32 34.03
N LYS A 100 32.02 20.72 33.09
CA LYS A 100 31.61 21.10 31.74
C LYS A 100 31.31 19.87 30.91
N HIS A 101 30.08 19.77 30.44
CA HIS A 101 29.59 18.73 29.54
C HIS A 101 29.15 19.37 28.22
N SER A 102 29.23 18.60 27.14
CA SER A 102 28.78 18.99 25.80
C SER A 102 27.70 18.03 25.32
N VAL A 103 26.64 18.57 24.73
CA VAL A 103 25.61 17.83 24.01
C VAL A 103 25.81 18.09 22.53
N ALA A 104 26.14 17.05 21.78
CA ALA A 104 26.25 17.10 20.32
C ALA A 104 24.97 16.61 19.67
N ASN A 105 24.49 17.40 18.70
CA ASN A 105 23.38 17.03 17.83
C ASN A 105 23.92 16.28 16.61
N ASN A 106 24.01 14.95 16.66
CA ASN A 106 24.40 14.12 15.50
C ASN A 106 23.18 13.69 14.66
N ASN A 107 22.02 14.33 14.86
CA ASN A 107 20.84 14.10 14.03
C ASN A 107 20.97 14.79 12.66
N PRO A 108 20.24 14.34 11.64
CA PRO A 108 20.23 14.99 10.32
C PRO A 108 19.46 16.32 10.28
N PHE A 109 18.83 16.72 11.39
CA PHE A 109 17.96 17.89 11.52
C PHE A 109 18.45 18.89 12.58
N ASP A 110 18.03 20.15 12.44
CA ASP A 110 18.25 21.18 13.44
C ASP A 110 17.27 20.99 14.61
N ALA A 111 17.73 21.20 15.83
CA ALA A 111 16.92 21.10 17.03
C ALA A 111 16.73 22.49 17.66
N ARG A 112 15.52 22.80 18.09
CA ARG A 112 15.16 24.06 18.76
C ARG A 112 14.88 23.81 20.23
N ASP A 113 15.10 24.85 21.03
CA ASP A 113 14.81 24.86 22.48
C ASP A 113 15.31 23.58 23.19
N VAL A 114 16.56 23.21 22.94
CA VAL A 114 17.17 22.00 23.50
C VAL A 114 17.39 22.21 24.99
N ARG A 115 16.94 21.24 25.79
CA ARG A 115 17.09 21.26 27.25
C ARG A 115 17.54 19.91 27.76
N VAL A 116 18.36 19.96 28.80
CA VAL A 116 18.86 18.79 29.52
C VAL A 116 18.16 18.78 30.87
N GLU A 117 17.29 17.79 31.08
CA GLU A 117 16.52 17.61 32.30
C GLU A 117 17.08 16.42 33.10
N LEU A 118 17.29 16.66 34.38
CA LEU A 118 17.76 15.66 35.34
C LEU A 118 16.57 14.99 36.02
N SER A 119 16.78 13.76 36.50
CA SER A 119 15.78 13.03 37.31
C SER A 119 15.32 13.79 38.56
N ASN A 120 16.16 14.70 39.08
CA ASN A 120 15.82 15.57 40.21
C ASN A 120 14.98 16.81 39.82
N GLY A 121 14.55 16.91 38.56
CA GLY A 121 13.73 18.01 38.04
C GLY A 121 14.51 19.27 37.65
N LYS A 122 15.84 19.31 37.82
CA LYS A 122 16.65 20.43 37.34
C LYS A 122 16.77 20.42 35.82
N LYS A 123 16.76 21.61 35.24
CA LYS A 123 16.78 21.82 33.79
C LYS A 123 17.92 22.75 33.40
N TYR A 124 18.61 22.40 32.34
CA TYR A 124 19.63 23.20 31.70
C TYR A 124 19.17 23.54 30.29
N GLU A 125 18.98 24.83 30.03
CA GLU A 125 18.59 25.32 28.71
C GLU A 125 19.85 25.51 27.86
N LEU A 126 19.92 24.78 26.74
CA LEU A 126 21.01 24.86 25.77
C LEU A 126 20.65 25.75 24.58
N GLY A 127 19.35 26.03 24.39
CA GLY A 127 18.85 26.81 23.26
C GLY A 127 18.84 25.99 21.98
N ASP A 128 19.04 26.66 20.85
CA ASP A 128 18.95 26.01 19.53
C ASP A 128 20.29 25.39 19.14
N ILE A 129 20.27 24.13 18.69
CA ILE A 129 21.46 23.39 18.27
C ILE A 129 21.27 22.89 16.84
N SER A 130 22.04 23.46 15.92
CA SER A 130 22.06 23.03 14.52
C SER A 130 22.61 21.61 14.36
N ARG A 131 22.23 20.95 13.26
CA ARG A 131 22.75 19.63 12.90
C ARG A 131 24.29 19.62 12.88
N GLY A 132 24.90 18.60 13.47
CA GLY A 132 26.36 18.45 13.59
C GLY A 132 27.04 19.44 14.53
N SER A 133 26.28 20.29 15.24
CA SER A 133 26.82 21.23 16.23
C SER A 133 26.68 20.69 17.64
N GLU A 134 27.43 21.28 18.57
CA GLU A 134 27.36 20.94 19.98
C GLU A 134 27.16 22.17 20.87
N ALA A 135 26.48 21.97 22.01
CA ALA A 135 26.29 22.99 23.02
C ALA A 135 26.88 22.51 24.35
N SER A 136 27.69 23.37 24.96
CA SER A 136 28.31 23.09 26.26
C SER A 136 27.51 23.70 27.41
N PHE A 137 27.40 22.97 28.52
CA PHE A 137 26.83 23.45 29.77
C PHE A 137 27.65 22.99 30.98
N VAL A 138 27.46 23.67 32.11
CA VAL A 138 28.14 23.33 33.36
C VAL A 138 27.19 22.55 34.24
N PHE A 139 27.43 21.26 34.37
CA PHE A 139 26.65 20.33 35.16
C PHE A 139 27.07 20.42 36.64
N ARG A 140 26.48 21.37 37.37
CA ARG A 140 26.91 21.70 38.74
C ARG A 140 26.60 20.60 39.75
N GLU A 141 25.55 19.82 39.56
CA GLU A 141 25.14 18.78 40.51
C GLU A 141 26.21 17.70 40.69
N ARG A 142 26.99 17.42 39.62
CA ARG A 142 28.15 16.52 39.69
C ARG A 142 29.25 16.98 40.65
N GLY A 143 29.38 18.29 40.86
CA GLY A 143 30.35 18.85 41.79
C GLY A 143 29.91 18.74 43.25
N VAL A 144 28.60 18.58 43.48
CA VAL A 144 27.98 18.55 44.81
C VAL A 144 27.75 17.10 45.27
N TRP A 145 27.40 16.21 44.35
CA TRP A 145 27.18 14.79 44.60
C TRP A 145 28.10 13.98 43.68
N ALA A 146 29.15 13.39 44.25
CA ALA A 146 30.21 12.68 43.52
C ALA A 146 29.78 11.32 42.93
N GLY A 147 28.55 11.18 42.43
CA GLY A 147 28.08 9.89 41.90
C GLY A 147 26.58 9.72 41.81
N SER A 148 25.85 10.64 41.18
CA SER A 148 24.58 10.21 40.60
C SER A 148 24.82 9.77 39.16
N ASP A 149 24.78 8.45 38.95
CA ASP A 149 24.60 7.82 37.64
C ASP A 149 23.14 8.05 37.18
N ASP A 150 22.63 9.27 37.35
CA ASP A 150 21.27 9.59 36.96
C ASP A 150 21.22 9.69 35.45
N ASP A 151 20.33 8.93 34.84
CA ASP A 151 19.97 9.11 33.46
C ASP A 151 19.48 10.55 33.22
N VAL A 152 19.85 11.11 32.08
CA VAL A 152 19.52 12.49 31.71
C VAL A 152 18.58 12.47 30.51
N HIS A 153 17.53 13.28 30.61
CA HIS A 153 16.57 13.49 29.53
C HIS A 153 17.00 14.69 28.70
N ILE A 154 17.38 14.43 27.46
CA ILE A 154 17.61 15.50 26.47
C ILE A 154 16.27 15.72 25.77
N THR A 155 15.72 16.93 25.86
CA THR A 155 14.46 17.31 25.23
C THR A 155 14.68 18.40 24.19
N TRP A 156 13.92 18.37 23.10
CA TRP A 156 14.01 19.37 22.03
C TRP A 156 12.68 19.48 21.27
N THR A 157 12.54 20.54 20.49
CA THR A 157 11.45 20.68 19.51
C THR A 157 12.03 20.72 18.10
N LEU A 158 11.21 20.33 17.12
CA LEU A 158 11.59 20.45 15.71
C LEU A 158 11.21 21.85 15.20
N PRO A 159 11.97 22.44 14.28
CA PRO A 159 11.61 23.72 13.64
C PRO A 159 10.22 23.68 12.99
N ASP A 160 9.86 22.54 12.41
CA ASP A 160 8.60 22.35 11.69
C ASP A 160 7.43 21.94 12.62
N ASP A 161 7.74 21.44 13.82
CA ASP A 161 6.75 21.09 14.84
C ASP A 161 7.19 21.59 16.23
N PRO A 162 6.97 22.88 16.52
CA PRO A 162 7.30 23.46 17.82
C PRO A 162 6.31 23.05 18.92
N SER A 163 5.16 22.46 18.56
CA SER A 163 4.13 22.04 19.51
C SER A 163 4.45 20.70 20.16
N HIS A 164 5.15 19.83 19.43
CA HIS A 164 5.58 18.54 19.93
C HIS A 164 7.00 18.61 20.51
N ARG A 165 7.16 18.10 21.75
CA ARG A 165 8.46 18.03 22.42
C ARG A 165 8.95 16.60 22.44
N PHE A 166 10.07 16.37 21.79
CA PHE A 166 10.76 15.09 21.77
C PHE A 166 11.67 14.97 22.99
N SER A 167 11.89 13.74 23.45
CA SER A 167 12.79 13.46 24.56
C SER A 167 13.54 12.15 24.34
N VAL A 168 14.82 12.11 24.70
CA VAL A 168 15.62 10.89 24.74
C VAL A 168 16.34 10.79 26.06
N MET A 169 16.39 9.57 26.60
CA MET A 169 17.15 9.27 27.80
C MET A 169 18.57 8.86 27.41
N LYS A 170 19.58 9.47 28.05
CA LYS A 170 20.99 9.13 27.85
C LYS A 170 21.68 8.95 29.20
N PRO A 171 22.52 7.91 29.34
CA PRO A 171 23.36 7.77 30.51
C PRO A 171 24.38 8.91 30.55
N VAL A 172 24.68 9.40 31.73
CA VAL A 172 25.69 10.45 31.90
C VAL A 172 27.08 9.83 31.74
N PRO A 173 27.98 10.39 30.90
CA PRO A 173 29.33 9.86 30.72
C PRO A 173 30.10 9.92 32.05
N PRO A 174 30.88 8.89 32.45
CA PRO A 174 31.51 8.81 33.78
C PRO A 174 32.33 10.05 34.14
N TYR A 175 32.28 10.48 35.41
CA TYR A 175 32.98 11.68 35.86
C TYR A 175 34.47 11.40 36.02
N HIS A 176 35.27 11.96 35.12
CA HIS A 176 36.72 11.95 35.26
C HIS A 176 37.20 13.28 35.84
N ARG A 177 37.86 13.19 37.00
CA ARG A 177 38.55 14.31 37.67
C ARG A 177 40.00 14.33 37.17
N SER A 178 40.23 14.92 36.00
CA SER A 178 41.58 15.18 35.48
C SER A 178 42.06 16.56 35.90
#